data_AF-A0A3R7IS31-F1
#
_entry.id   AF-A0A3R7IS31-F1
#
_cell.length_a   1.000
_cell.length_b   1.000
_cell.length_c   1.000
_cell.angle_alpha   90.00
_cell.angle_beta   90.00
_cell.angle_gamma   90.00
#
_symmetry.space_group_name_H-M   'P 1'
#
loop_
_entity.id
_entity.type
_entity.pdbx_description
1 polymer ?
#
loop_
_entity_poly.entity_id
_entity_poly.type
_entity_poly.pdbx_seq_one_letter_code
_entity_poly.pdbx_strand_id
1 'polypeptide(L)'
;MNLDGFTSKVQHHLELLDGGEGVRAIRATLMTLGQPISKRNAEDLATSIPMAVMWFLTGAVHEHGKHFDWNKFVTCGSEIEGRQRPAHTPSGLRHYV
;
A
#
# COMPACT_ATOMS: atom_id res chain seq x y z
N MET A 1 -13.17 4.17 12.55
CA MET A 1 -13.20 4.65 11.14
C MET A 1 -13.47 3.46 10.24
N ASN A 2 -14.28 3.59 9.18
CA ASN A 2 -14.62 2.51 8.23
C ASN A 2 -13.83 2.66 6.91
N LEU A 3 -14.01 1.73 5.97
CA LEU A 3 -13.32 1.74 4.66
C LEU A 3 -13.62 3.01 3.88
N ASP A 4 -14.90 3.41 3.78
CA ASP A 4 -15.31 4.56 2.97
C ASP A 4 -14.71 5.87 3.50
N GLY A 5 -14.73 6.07 4.81
CA GLY A 5 -14.11 7.25 5.43
C GLY A 5 -12.59 7.29 5.29
N PHE A 6 -11.93 6.14 5.26
CA PHE A 6 -10.50 6.06 4.99
C PHE A 6 -10.20 6.33 3.49
N THR A 7 -10.94 5.71 2.58
CA THR A 7 -10.83 5.91 1.14
C THR A 7 -11.05 7.38 0.77
N SER A 8 -12.06 8.03 1.35
CA SER A 8 -12.32 9.46 1.10
C SER A 8 -11.15 10.35 1.53
N LYS A 9 -10.49 10.06 2.66
CA LYS A 9 -9.27 10.78 3.07
C LYS A 9 -8.12 10.59 2.10
N VAL A 10 -7.91 9.35 1.63
CA VAL A 10 -6.86 9.04 0.66
C VAL A 10 -7.12 9.74 -0.67
N GLN A 11 -8.35 9.71 -1.16
CA GLN A 11 -8.76 10.41 -2.39
C GLN A 11 -8.52 11.91 -2.29
N HIS A 12 -8.96 12.53 -1.19
CA HIS A 12 -8.75 13.96 -0.99
C HIS A 12 -7.27 14.30 -0.91
N HIS A 13 -6.44 13.45 -0.29
CA HIS A 13 -5.02 13.71 -0.14
C HIS A 13 -4.24 13.53 -1.45
N LEU A 14 -4.66 12.58 -2.29
CA LEU A 14 -4.02 12.23 -3.55
C LEU A 14 -4.70 12.83 -4.78
N GLU A 15 -5.75 13.65 -4.57
CA GLU A 15 -6.56 14.29 -5.62
C GLU A 15 -7.07 13.29 -6.68
N LEU A 16 -7.49 12.10 -6.24
CA LEU A 16 -7.94 11.03 -7.14
C LEU A 16 -9.32 11.31 -7.72
N LEU A 17 -9.55 10.86 -8.95
CA LEU A 17 -10.75 11.19 -9.72
C LEU A 17 -12.00 10.46 -9.21
N ASP A 18 -11.85 9.25 -8.66
CA ASP A 18 -12.98 8.43 -8.21
C ASP A 18 -12.73 7.48 -7.03
N GLY A 19 -13.85 6.92 -6.53
CA GLY A 19 -13.98 5.83 -5.53
C GLY A 19 -13.01 4.68 -5.72
N GLY A 20 -13.08 4.09 -6.90
CA GLY A 20 -12.36 2.88 -7.25
C GLY A 20 -10.86 3.11 -7.37
N GLU A 21 -10.42 4.28 -7.81
CA GLU A 21 -9.01 4.65 -7.87
C GLU A 21 -8.39 4.69 -6.47
N GLY A 22 -9.08 5.28 -5.50
CA GLY A 22 -8.66 5.27 -4.10
C GLY A 22 -8.54 3.85 -3.53
N VAL A 23 -9.55 3.00 -3.74
CA VAL A 23 -9.52 1.62 -3.25
C VAL A 23 -8.40 0.81 -3.91
N ARG A 24 -8.17 0.97 -5.22
CA ARG A 24 -7.07 0.29 -5.93
C ARG A 24 -5.71 0.70 -5.39
N ALA A 25 -5.48 2.00 -5.20
CA ALA A 25 -4.23 2.52 -4.65
C ALA A 25 -3.97 2.02 -3.22
N ILE A 26 -5.00 2.02 -2.37
CA ILE A 26 -4.92 1.49 -1.00
C ILE A 26 -4.57 0.01 -1.01
N ARG A 27 -5.30 -0.79 -1.79
CA ARG A 27 -5.06 -2.24 -1.90
C ARG A 27 -3.63 -2.52 -2.35
N ALA A 28 -3.21 -1.90 -3.45
CA ALA A 28 -1.88 -2.11 -4.03
C ALA A 28 -0.78 -1.73 -3.05
N THR A 29 -0.89 -0.59 -2.40
CA THR A 29 0.10 -0.11 -1.43
C THR A 29 0.21 -1.05 -0.24
N LEU A 30 -0.91 -1.41 0.38
CA LEU A 30 -0.91 -2.22 1.59
C LEU A 30 -0.52 -3.68 1.34
N MET A 31 -0.97 -4.28 0.25
CA MET A 31 -0.53 -5.62 -0.14
C MET A 31 0.98 -5.66 -0.42
N THR A 32 1.53 -4.61 -1.02
CA THR A 32 2.97 -4.49 -1.25
C THR A 32 3.73 -4.28 0.05
N LEU A 33 3.23 -3.43 0.95
CA LEU A 33 3.85 -3.12 2.24
C LEU A 33 3.87 -4.32 3.20
N GLY A 34 2.85 -5.17 3.16
CA GLY A 34 2.78 -6.35 4.01
C GLY A 34 3.83 -7.41 3.68
N GLN A 35 4.31 -7.47 2.42
CA GLN A 35 5.28 -8.49 1.98
C GLN A 35 6.67 -8.37 2.65
N PRO A 36 7.28 -7.17 2.78
CA PRO A 36 8.58 -7.07 3.42
C PRO A 36 8.58 -7.07 4.94
N ILE A 37 7.49 -6.65 5.58
CA ILE A 37 7.39 -6.66 7.05
C ILE A 37 7.11 -8.06 7.58
N SER A 38 7.54 -8.33 8.82
CA SER A 38 7.19 -9.59 9.49
C SER A 38 5.68 -9.66 9.71
N LYS A 39 5.13 -10.88 9.78
CA LYS A 39 3.70 -11.08 10.05
C LYS A 39 3.25 -10.39 11.34
N ARG A 40 4.04 -10.50 12.41
CA ARG A 40 3.79 -9.83 13.69
C ARG A 40 3.73 -8.31 13.53
N ASN A 41 4.69 -7.72 12.82
CA ASN A 41 4.69 -6.27 12.59
C ASN A 41 3.51 -5.83 11.72
N ALA A 42 3.06 -6.67 10.78
CA ALA A 42 1.86 -6.42 9.98
C ALA A 42 0.59 -6.44 10.84
N GLU A 43 0.50 -7.40 11.77
CA GLU A 43 -0.59 -7.50 12.75
C GLU A 43 -0.60 -6.30 13.70
N ASP A 44 0.58 -5.90 14.20
CA ASP A 44 0.73 -4.73 15.07
C ASP A 44 0.30 -3.44 14.34
N LEU A 45 0.71 -3.25 13.07
CA LEU A 45 0.31 -2.10 12.25
C LEU A 45 -1.21 -2.11 11.96
N ALA A 46 -1.77 -3.29 11.71
CA ALA A 46 -3.19 -3.48 11.46
C ALA A 46 -4.10 -3.02 12.61
N THR A 47 -3.60 -3.00 13.85
CA THR A 47 -4.38 -2.53 15.02
C THR A 47 -4.80 -1.05 14.92
N SER A 48 -4.10 -0.26 14.10
CA SER A 48 -4.31 1.19 13.97
C SER A 48 -5.26 1.61 12.84
N ILE A 49 -5.75 0.66 12.03
CA ILE A 49 -6.51 0.94 10.80
C ILE A 49 -7.85 0.18 10.73
N PRO A 50 -8.81 0.61 9.89
CA PRO A 50 -10.11 -0.05 9.76
C PRO A 50 -10.00 -1.53 9.34
N MET A 51 -10.94 -2.36 9.81
CA MET A 51 -10.91 -3.83 9.62
C MET A 51 -10.86 -4.29 8.15
N ALA A 52 -11.54 -3.58 7.24
CA ALA A 52 -11.47 -3.90 5.81
C ALA A 52 -10.09 -3.58 5.20
N VAL A 53 -9.35 -2.62 5.78
CA VAL A 53 -8.06 -2.15 5.30
C VAL A 53 -6.93 -3.05 5.82
N MET A 54 -7.03 -3.54 7.06
CA MET A 54 -6.05 -4.50 7.62
C MET A 54 -5.95 -5.82 6.86
N TRP A 55 -7.04 -6.26 6.22
CA TRP A 55 -7.00 -7.49 5.42
C TRP A 55 -5.95 -7.41 4.30
N PHE A 56 -5.74 -6.22 3.72
CA PHE A 56 -4.72 -6.02 2.69
C PHE A 56 -3.28 -6.13 3.20
N LEU A 57 -3.02 -5.86 4.49
CA LEU A 57 -1.68 -5.99 5.10
C LEU A 57 -1.37 -7.41 5.59
N THR A 58 -2.41 -8.22 5.84
CA THR A 58 -2.29 -9.53 6.49
C THR A 58 -2.91 -10.62 5.62
N GLY A 59 -4.23 -10.79 5.67
CA GLY A 59 -4.95 -11.89 5.00
C GLY A 59 -4.76 -11.96 3.47
N ALA A 60 -4.51 -10.83 2.81
CA ALA A 60 -4.22 -10.77 1.38
C ALA A 60 -2.75 -11.05 1.02
N VAL A 61 -1.86 -11.12 2.01
CA VAL A 61 -0.42 -11.30 1.83
C VAL A 61 -0.07 -12.75 2.13
N HIS A 62 0.38 -13.48 1.11
CA HIS A 62 0.72 -14.90 1.26
C HIS A 62 2.05 -15.14 1.96
N GLU A 63 3.02 -14.25 1.75
CA GLU A 63 4.39 -14.37 2.26
C GLU A 63 4.87 -13.05 2.88
N HIS A 64 5.36 -13.12 4.12
CA HIS A 64 5.87 -12.00 4.91
C HIS A 64 7.40 -12.09 5.09
N GLY A 65 8.04 -10.96 5.39
CA GLY A 65 9.48 -10.88 5.69
C GLY A 65 10.40 -10.91 4.46
N LYS A 66 9.90 -10.58 3.27
CA LYS A 66 10.73 -10.50 2.05
C LYS A 66 11.67 -9.30 2.08
N HIS A 67 12.86 -9.43 1.50
CA HIS A 67 13.69 -8.24 1.24
C HIS A 67 13.13 -7.44 0.06
N PHE A 68 12.88 -6.15 0.29
CA PHE A 68 12.43 -5.18 -0.70
C PHE A 68 13.41 -4.01 -0.73
N ASP A 69 13.95 -3.72 -1.91
CA ASP A 69 14.46 -2.39 -2.22
C ASP A 69 13.32 -1.51 -2.77
N TRP A 70 13.61 -0.21 -2.90
CA TRP A 70 12.65 0.76 -3.42
C TRP A 70 12.11 0.40 -4.81
N ASN A 71 12.97 -0.11 -5.71
CA ASN A 71 12.54 -0.48 -7.05
C ASN A 71 11.55 -1.63 -7.02
N LYS A 72 11.82 -2.65 -6.21
CA LYS A 72 10.94 -3.80 -6.05
C LYS A 72 9.60 -3.43 -5.45
N PHE A 73 9.60 -2.51 -4.47
CA PHE A 73 8.36 -1.97 -3.90
C PHE A 73 7.49 -1.31 -4.97
N VAL A 74 8.05 -0.38 -5.74
CA VAL A 74 7.29 0.33 -6.78
C VAL A 74 6.82 -0.62 -7.87
N THR A 75 7.67 -1.56 -8.33
CA THR A 75 7.26 -2.54 -9.34
C THR A 75 6.08 -3.38 -8.87
N CYS A 76 6.17 -3.98 -7.68
CA CYS A 76 5.12 -4.86 -7.16
C CYS A 76 3.82 -4.08 -6.89
N GLY A 77 3.91 -2.85 -6.38
CA GLY A 77 2.76 -1.97 -6.21
C GLY A 77 2.08 -1.64 -7.54
N SER A 78 2.85 -1.27 -8.57
CA SER A 78 2.32 -1.00 -9.91
C SER A 78 1.64 -2.22 -10.54
N GLU A 79 2.23 -3.41 -10.37
CA GLU A 79 1.64 -4.68 -10.84
C GLU A 79 0.29 -4.98 -10.17
N ILE A 80 0.17 -4.78 -8.85
CA ILE A 80 -1.08 -5.02 -8.10
C ILE A 80 -2.14 -3.96 -8.40
N GLU A 81 -1.72 -2.71 -8.65
CA GLU A 81 -2.62 -1.62 -9.04
C GLU A 81 -3.12 -1.78 -10.48
N GLY A 82 -2.35 -2.46 -11.34
CA GLY A 82 -2.62 -2.55 -12.78
C GLY A 82 -2.27 -1.26 -13.54
N ARG A 83 -1.38 -0.42 -12.98
CA ARG A 83 -0.88 0.80 -13.62
C ARG A 83 0.57 0.66 -14.05
N GLN A 84 0.94 1.41 -15.09
CA GLN A 84 2.33 1.50 -15.51
C GLN A 84 3.14 2.23 -14.44
N ARG A 85 4.28 1.64 -14.06
CA ARG A 85 5.25 2.23 -13.14
C ARG A 85 5.67 3.64 -13.60
N PRO A 86 5.80 4.61 -12.69
CA PRO A 86 6.34 5.93 -13.05
C PRO A 86 7.75 5.79 -13.65
N ALA A 87 7.97 6.47 -14.78
CA ALA A 87 9.22 6.39 -15.56
C ALA A 87 10.45 6.96 -14.83
N HIS A 88 10.24 7.68 -13.71
CA HIS A 88 11.30 8.27 -12.89
C HIS A 88 11.09 7.93 -11.41
N THR A 89 12.19 7.66 -10.70
CA THR A 89 12.20 7.61 -9.25
C THR A 89 12.00 9.04 -8.72
N PRO A 90 11.05 9.30 -7.80
CA PRO A 90 10.89 10.63 -7.21
C PRO A 90 12.21 11.03 -6.53
N SER A 91 12.79 12.14 -7.00
CA SER A 91 14.08 12.68 -6.52
C SER A 91 14.14 12.85 -4.99
N GLY A 92 12.99 13.08 -4.34
CA GLY A 92 12.88 13.30 -2.90
C GLY A 92 13.06 12.08 -1.98
N LEU A 93 13.09 10.85 -2.51
CA LEU A 93 13.22 9.64 -1.67
C LEU A 93 14.67 9.17 -1.47
N ARG A 94 15.65 9.87 -2.05
CA ARG A 94 17.08 9.57 -1.89
C ARG A 94 17.66 9.94 -0.52
N HIS A 95 16.88 10.63 0.33
CA HIS A 95 17.33 11.16 1.62
C HIS A 95 16.88 10.35 2.85
N TYR A 96 16.17 9.24 2.67
CA TYR A 96 15.63 8.42 3.77
C TYR A 96 15.96 6.93 3.64
N VAL A 97 17.16 6.60 3.14
CA VAL A 97 17.73 5.24 3.18
C VAL A 97 19.10 5.29 3.85
#